data_AF-A0AAW6SE95-F1
#
_entry.id   AF-A0AAW6SE95-F1
#
_cell.length_a   1.000
_cell.length_b   1.000
_cell.length_c   1.000
_cell.angle_alpha   90.00
_cell.angle_beta   90.00
_cell.angle_gamma   90.00
#
_symmetry.space_group_name_H-M   'P 1'
#
loop_
_entity.id
_entity.type
_entity.pdbx_description
1 polymer ?
#
loop_
_entity_poly.entity_id
_entity_poly.type
_entity_poly.pdbx_seq_one_letter_code
_entity_poly.pdbx_strand_id
1 'polypeptide(L)'
;KNHDAVNKENRLISNLIMPTFLKDLSNPQYKIIWQNAGIELSEADKIIFIGYSLPNADFEMRQLLSRMIKRSVKIEVVTYERDKEKEKDIKKYWQAFFGEREVKVHLCGASQFIEQSLYLE
;
A
#
# COMPACT_ATOMS: atom_id res chain seq x y z
N LYS A 1 -14.35 51.90 -1.31
CA LYS A 1 -12.89 51.68 -1.28
C LYS A 1 -12.61 50.92 0.01
N ASN A 2 -12.32 49.62 0.05
CA ASN A 2 -11.60 48.81 -0.91
C ASN A 2 -12.18 47.38 -0.95
N HIS A 3 -12.43 46.88 -2.16
CA HIS A 3 -12.41 45.45 -2.41
C HIS A 3 -10.95 45.04 -2.30
N ASP A 4 -10.54 44.57 -1.12
CA ASP A 4 -9.26 43.89 -0.97
C ASP A 4 -9.39 42.53 -1.64
N ALA A 5 -9.23 42.54 -2.96
CA ALA A 5 -8.98 41.36 -3.75
C ALA A 5 -7.68 40.76 -3.21
N VAL A 6 -7.82 39.83 -2.26
CA VAL A 6 -6.74 39.00 -1.76
C VAL A 6 -6.16 38.31 -2.97
N ASN A 7 -5.05 38.85 -3.45
CA ASN A 7 -4.26 38.32 -4.54
C ASN A 7 -3.82 36.92 -4.08
N LYS A 8 -4.60 35.91 -4.47
CA LYS A 8 -4.33 34.52 -4.15
C LYS A 8 -3.19 34.11 -5.08
N GLU A 9 -1.99 34.53 -4.70
CA GLU A 9 -0.76 34.16 -5.37
C GLU A 9 -0.76 32.64 -5.53
N ASN A 10 -0.46 32.16 -6.75
CA ASN A 10 -0.31 30.75 -7.06
C ASN A 10 0.96 30.20 -6.37
N ARG A 11 0.89 30.08 -5.05
CA ARG A 11 1.98 29.57 -4.22
C ARG A 11 2.01 28.06 -4.34
N LEU A 12 3.17 27.55 -4.74
CA LEU A 12 3.44 26.13 -4.69
C LEU A 12 3.45 25.69 -3.23
N ILE A 13 2.69 24.62 -2.96
CA ILE A 13 2.66 23.96 -1.67
C ILE A 13 3.14 22.52 -1.87
N SER A 14 3.88 22.00 -0.89
CA SER A 14 4.26 20.59 -0.89
C SER A 14 3.01 19.72 -0.71
N ASN A 15 2.82 18.75 -1.59
CA ASN A 15 1.72 17.79 -1.53
C ASN A 15 2.22 16.45 -0.99
N LEU A 16 2.74 16.48 0.24
CA LEU A 16 3.22 15.31 0.96
C LEU A 16 2.27 14.99 2.12
N ILE A 17 1.77 13.76 2.15
CA ILE A 17 1.05 13.24 3.31
C ILE A 17 2.09 12.70 4.27
N MET A 18 2.23 13.37 5.42
CA MET A 18 3.16 12.92 6.45
C MET A 18 2.68 11.62 7.10
N PRO A 19 3.58 10.76 7.59
CA PRO A 19 3.24 9.56 8.34
C PRO A 19 2.81 9.92 9.78
N THR A 20 1.76 10.74 9.90
CA THR A 20 1.12 11.14 11.15
C THR A 20 -0.19 10.39 11.35
N PHE A 21 -0.67 10.33 12.60
CA PHE A 21 -1.94 9.69 12.92
C PHE A 21 -3.14 10.38 12.25
N LEU A 22 -3.12 11.72 12.18
CA LEU A 22 -4.12 12.51 11.45
C LEU A 22 -3.55 12.89 10.09
N LYS A 23 -4.16 12.37 9.02
CA LYS A 23 -3.83 12.71 7.63
C LYS A 23 -4.93 13.60 7.06
N ASP A 24 -4.55 14.76 6.54
CA ASP A 24 -5.49 15.60 5.81
C ASP A 24 -5.61 15.10 4.35
N LEU A 25 -6.62 14.27 4.12
CA LEU A 25 -6.99 13.75 2.79
C LEU A 25 -8.10 14.59 2.12
N SER A 26 -8.33 15.83 2.58
CA SER A 26 -9.40 16.69 2.05
C SER A 26 -9.14 17.12 0.60
N ASN A 27 -7.87 17.19 0.17
CA ASN A 27 -7.49 17.56 -1.20
C ASN A 27 -8.14 16.58 -2.21
N PRO A 28 -8.96 17.08 -3.14
CA PRO A 28 -9.63 16.25 -4.15
C PRO A 28 -8.68 15.35 -4.96
N GLN A 29 -7.44 15.78 -5.18
CA GLN A 29 -6.44 14.99 -5.91
C GLN A 29 -6.15 13.66 -5.21
N TYR A 30 -6.05 13.68 -3.87
CA TYR A 30 -5.86 12.45 -3.12
C TYR A 30 -7.05 11.51 -3.30
N LYS A 31 -8.29 12.03 -3.23
CA LYS A 31 -9.49 11.20 -3.42
C LYS A 31 -9.49 10.47 -4.76
N ILE A 32 -9.05 11.14 -5.83
CA ILE A 32 -8.91 10.53 -7.16
C ILE A 32 -7.85 9.42 -7.15
N ILE A 33 -6.66 9.69 -6.57
CA ILE A 33 -5.59 8.69 -6.46
C ILE A 33 -6.08 7.45 -5.70
N TRP A 34 -6.74 7.65 -4.55
CA TRP A 34 -7.28 6.57 -3.73
C TRP A 34 -8.39 5.79 -4.44
N GLN A 35 -9.25 6.48 -5.21
CA GLN A 35 -10.29 5.83 -6.01
C GLN A 35 -9.68 4.95 -7.10
N ASN A 36 -8.72 5.48 -7.87
CA ASN A 36 -8.05 4.73 -8.93
C ASN A 36 -7.31 3.52 -8.36
N ALA A 37 -6.57 3.70 -7.25
CA ALA A 37 -5.92 2.59 -6.55
C ALA A 37 -6.94 1.53 -6.09
N GLY A 38 -8.12 1.94 -5.63
CA GLY A 38 -9.19 1.02 -5.25
C GLY A 38 -9.72 0.20 -6.43
N ILE A 39 -9.86 0.80 -7.62
CA ILE A 39 -10.28 0.10 -8.84
C ILE A 39 -9.23 -0.95 -9.21
N GLU A 40 -7.96 -0.56 -9.31
CA GLU A 40 -6.84 -1.46 -9.63
C GLU A 40 -6.75 -2.64 -8.64
N LEU A 41 -6.90 -2.37 -7.34
CA LEU A 41 -6.91 -3.42 -6.30
C LEU A 41 -8.09 -4.39 -6.42
N SER A 42 -9.23 -3.92 -6.93
CA SER A 42 -10.43 -4.74 -7.10
C SER A 42 -10.36 -5.66 -8.32
N GLU A 43 -9.65 -5.23 -9.35
CA GLU A 43 -9.48 -5.98 -10.60
C GLU A 43 -8.29 -6.95 -10.51
N ALA A 44 -7.22 -6.59 -9.79
CA ALA A 44 -6.00 -7.37 -9.67
C ALA A 44 -6.23 -8.84 -9.25
N ASP A 45 -5.63 -9.78 -9.98
CA ASP A 45 -5.59 -11.21 -9.63
C ASP A 45 -4.49 -11.56 -8.62
N LYS A 46 -3.46 -10.71 -8.56
CA LYS A 46 -2.30 -10.88 -7.68
C LYS A 46 -1.86 -9.53 -7.14
N ILE A 47 -1.50 -9.48 -5.86
CA ILE A 47 -0.93 -8.31 -5.20
C ILE A 47 0.38 -8.71 -4.53
N ILE A 48 1.43 -7.95 -4.83
CA ILE A 48 2.79 -8.19 -4.32
C ILE A 48 3.18 -7.01 -3.44
N PHE A 49 3.42 -7.26 -2.17
CA PHE A 49 3.90 -6.25 -1.21
C PHE A 49 5.41 -6.33 -1.10
N ILE A 50 6.13 -5.26 -1.44
CA ILE A 50 7.59 -5.24 -1.41
C ILE A 50 8.07 -4.23 -0.36
N GLY A 51 8.79 -4.72 0.66
CA GLY A 51 9.37 -3.85 1.69
C GLY A 51 8.34 -3.12 2.57
N TYR A 52 7.08 -3.56 2.54
CA TYR A 52 6.00 -3.01 3.35
C TYR A 52 5.70 -3.95 4.51
N SER A 53 5.56 -3.41 5.72
CA SER A 53 5.32 -4.19 6.94
C SER A 53 3.84 -4.25 7.36
N LEU A 54 2.93 -3.62 6.60
CA LEU A 54 1.50 -3.51 6.90
C LEU A 54 1.23 -3.02 8.34
N PRO A 55 1.89 -1.94 8.82
CA PRO A 55 1.85 -1.55 10.22
C PRO A 55 0.43 -1.20 10.67
N ASN A 56 0.12 -1.48 11.94
CA ASN A 56 -1.22 -1.25 12.49
C ASN A 56 -1.69 0.21 12.40
N ALA A 57 -0.75 1.16 12.39
CA ALA A 57 -1.00 2.60 12.31
C ALA A 57 -1.42 3.09 10.91
N ASP A 58 -1.26 2.28 9.86
CA ASP A 58 -1.68 2.63 8.51
C ASP A 58 -3.18 2.37 8.28
N PHE A 59 -4.02 3.06 9.06
CA PHE A 59 -5.47 2.82 9.08
C PHE A 59 -6.12 2.95 7.71
N GLU A 60 -5.83 4.02 6.95
CA GLU A 60 -6.45 4.29 5.66
C GLU A 60 -6.03 3.26 4.61
N MET A 61 -4.74 2.88 4.58
CA MET A 61 -4.23 1.87 3.65
C MET A 61 -4.84 0.50 3.97
N ARG A 62 -4.86 0.11 5.25
CA ARG A 62 -5.51 -1.13 5.70
C ARG A 62 -7.01 -1.12 5.39
N GLN A 63 -7.68 0.02 5.50
CA GLN A 63 -9.10 0.15 5.14
C GLN A 63 -9.31 -0.01 3.63
N LEU A 64 -8.47 0.61 2.79
CA LEU A 64 -8.54 0.45 1.33
C LEU A 64 -8.32 -1.02 0.94
N LEU A 65 -7.25 -1.64 1.44
CA LEU A 65 -6.91 -3.03 1.16
C LEU A 65 -8.03 -3.99 1.59
N SER A 66 -8.57 -3.82 2.81
CA SER A 66 -9.62 -4.72 3.31
C SER A 66 -10.94 -4.62 2.53
N ARG A 67 -11.25 -3.45 1.96
CA ARG A 67 -12.50 -3.20 1.23
C ARG A 67 -12.43 -3.52 -0.25
N MET A 68 -11.30 -3.21 -0.89
CA MET A 68 -11.21 -3.25 -2.35
C MET A 68 -10.68 -4.60 -2.86
N ILE A 69 -9.92 -5.34 -2.05
CA ILE A 69 -9.29 -6.58 -2.49
C ILE A 69 -10.28 -7.74 -2.54
N LYS A 70 -10.41 -8.36 -3.72
CA LYS A 70 -11.25 -9.55 -3.91
C LYS A 70 -10.79 -10.75 -3.06
N ARG A 71 -11.72 -11.66 -2.77
CA ARG A 71 -11.43 -12.85 -1.94
C ARG A 71 -10.49 -13.85 -2.63
N SER A 72 -10.50 -13.91 -3.95
CA SER A 72 -9.70 -14.84 -4.76
C SER A 72 -8.30 -14.35 -5.09
N VAL A 73 -7.91 -13.14 -4.65
CA VAL A 73 -6.60 -12.58 -4.98
C VAL A 73 -5.48 -13.42 -4.37
N LYS A 74 -4.36 -13.55 -5.09
CA LYS A 74 -3.12 -14.12 -4.57
C LYS A 74 -2.28 -13.03 -3.92
N ILE A 75 -1.81 -13.26 -2.70
CA ILE A 75 -0.98 -12.30 -1.96
C ILE A 75 0.46 -12.82 -1.92
N GLU A 76 1.40 -11.99 -2.36
CA GLU A 76 2.83 -12.25 -2.21
C GLU A 76 3.46 -11.14 -1.36
N VAL A 77 4.35 -11.51 -0.44
CA VAL A 77 5.03 -10.59 0.46
C VAL A 77 6.52 -10.77 0.31
N VAL A 78 7.21 -9.71 -0.10
CA VAL A 78 8.66 -9.67 -0.30
C VAL A 78 9.27 -8.83 0.80
N THR A 79 10.11 -9.49 1.60
CA THR A 79 10.88 -8.85 2.66
C THR A 79 12.35 -9.20 2.52
N TYR A 80 13.19 -8.43 3.19
CA TYR A 80 14.59 -8.76 3.39
C TYR A 80 14.76 -9.26 4.82
N GLU A 81 14.68 -10.58 4.99
CA GLU A 81 14.90 -11.24 6.28
C GLU A 81 15.88 -12.39 6.07
N ARG A 82 16.93 -12.44 6.90
CA ARG A 82 17.99 -13.45 6.75
C ARG A 82 17.63 -14.74 7.48
N ASP A 83 16.78 -14.61 8.50
CA ASP A 83 16.32 -15.72 9.30
C ASP A 83 15.07 -16.36 8.68
N LYS A 84 15.21 -17.60 8.21
CA LYS A 84 14.11 -18.38 7.64
C LYS A 84 13.04 -18.73 8.66
N GLU A 85 13.35 -18.76 9.95
CA GLU A 85 12.37 -19.12 10.99
C GLU A 85 11.25 -18.08 11.07
N LYS A 86 11.56 -16.81 10.79
CA LYS A 86 10.60 -15.70 10.78
C LYS A 86 9.61 -15.73 9.62
N GLU A 87 9.84 -16.56 8.59
CA GLU A 87 8.88 -16.71 7.48
C GLU A 87 7.48 -17.06 8.00
N LYS A 88 7.42 -17.96 8.99
CA LYS A 88 6.16 -18.41 9.58
C LYS A 88 5.44 -17.29 10.32
N ASP A 89 6.18 -16.44 11.04
CA ASP A 89 5.60 -15.35 11.82
C ASP A 89 5.11 -14.23 10.91
N ILE A 90 5.87 -13.89 9.88
CA ILE A 90 5.44 -12.95 8.83
C ILE A 90 4.19 -13.50 8.14
N LYS A 91 4.21 -14.77 7.72
CA LYS A 91 3.04 -15.38 7.09
C LYS A 91 1.81 -15.31 7.97
N LYS A 92 1.92 -15.67 9.26
CA LYS A 92 0.82 -15.56 10.24
C LYS A 92 0.30 -14.13 10.39
N TYR A 93 1.20 -13.16 10.49
CA TYR A 93 0.83 -11.75 10.62
C TYR A 93 0.01 -11.26 9.42
N TRP A 94 0.44 -11.58 8.20
CA TRP A 94 -0.27 -11.23 6.99
C TRP A 94 -1.58 -12.01 6.82
N GLN A 95 -1.60 -13.29 7.17
CA GLN A 95 -2.82 -14.10 7.18
C GLN A 95 -3.85 -13.59 8.18
N ALA A 96 -3.44 -13.05 9.34
CA ALA A 96 -4.37 -12.44 10.29
C ALA A 96 -5.14 -11.26 9.70
N PHE A 97 -4.54 -10.53 8.74
CA PHE A 97 -5.20 -9.44 8.04
C PHE A 97 -5.98 -9.90 6.80
N PHE A 98 -5.40 -10.77 5.98
CA PHE A 98 -5.99 -11.24 4.73
C PHE A 98 -6.92 -12.45 4.87
N GLY A 99 -7.03 -13.03 6.07
CA GLY A 99 -7.88 -14.17 6.37
C GLY A 99 -7.41 -15.45 5.68
N GLU A 100 -8.34 -16.15 5.04
CA GLU A 100 -8.13 -17.45 4.40
C GLU A 100 -7.41 -17.38 3.04
N ARG A 101 -7.03 -16.17 2.59
CA ARG A 101 -6.35 -15.97 1.30
C ARG A 101 -4.96 -16.63 1.31
N GLU A 102 -4.54 -17.09 0.14
CA GLU A 102 -3.21 -17.64 -0.05
C GLU A 102 -2.16 -16.51 0.06
N VAL A 103 -1.29 -16.62 1.06
CA VAL A 103 -0.16 -15.70 1.29
C VAL A 103 1.15 -16.46 1.10
N LYS A 104 1.95 -16.00 0.13
CA LYS A 104 3.31 -16.49 -0.13
C LYS A 104 4.34 -15.46 0.34
N VAL A 105 5.37 -15.91 1.05
CA VAL A 105 6.41 -15.02 1.59
C VAL A 105 7.74 -15.30 0.89
N HIS A 106 8.44 -14.22 0.52
CA HIS A 106 9.73 -14.22 -0.15
C HIS A 106 10.72 -13.45 0.71
N LEU A 107 11.82 -14.10 1.12
CA LEU A 107 12.84 -13.51 1.99
C LEU A 107 14.08 -13.00 1.23
N CYS A 108 14.04 -13.02 -0.10
CA CYS A 108 15.18 -12.68 -0.97
C CYS A 108 15.41 -11.17 -1.15
N GLY A 109 14.53 -10.32 -0.62
CA GLY A 109 14.56 -8.88 -0.87
C GLY A 109 14.07 -8.49 -2.28
N ALA A 110 13.90 -7.19 -2.48
CA ALA A 110 13.25 -6.64 -3.68
C ALA A 110 14.00 -6.95 -4.98
N SER A 111 15.31 -6.66 -5.03
CA SER A 111 16.09 -6.80 -6.27
C SER A 111 16.10 -8.24 -6.77
N GLN A 112 16.41 -9.19 -5.89
CA GLN A 112 16.45 -10.61 -6.25
C GLN A 112 15.05 -11.14 -6.62
N PHE A 113 14.00 -10.68 -5.94
CA PHE A 113 12.63 -11.03 -6.31
C PHE A 113 12.26 -10.55 -7.72
N ILE A 114 12.58 -9.30 -8.04
CA ILE A 114 12.30 -8.71 -9.36
C ILE A 114 13.07 -9.47 -10.45
N GLU A 115 14.36 -9.72 -10.25
CA GLU A 115 15.16 -10.51 -11.20
C GLU A 115 14.52 -11.89 -11.43
N GLN A 116 14.19 -12.61 -10.37
CA GLN A 116 13.55 -13.93 -10.50
C GLN A 116 12.20 -13.85 -11.22
N SER A 117 11.41 -12.81 -10.98
CA SER A 117 10.11 -12.63 -11.63
C SER A 117 10.21 -12.28 -13.11
N LEU A 118 11.22 -11.51 -13.54
CA LEU A 118 11.42 -11.15 -14.95
C LEU A 118 11.84 -12.33 -15.84
N TYR A 119 12.50 -13.34 -15.27
CA TYR A 119 12.94 -14.53 -16.03
C TYR A 119 11.94 -15.69 -15.99
N LEU A 120 10.77 -15.49 -15.35
CA LEU A 120 9.70 -16.50 -15.20
C LEU A 120 8.45 -16.19 -16.06
N GLU A 121 8.44 -15.08 -16.80
CA GLU A 121 7.51 -14.79 -17.90
C GLU A 121 8.20 -15.01 -19.26
#